data_AF-A0A8B6XGB5-F1
#
_entry.id   AF-A0A8B6XGB5-F1
#
_cell.length_a   1.000
_cell.length_b   1.000
_cell.length_c   1.000
_cell.angle_alpha   90.00
_cell.angle_beta   90.00
_cell.angle_gamma   90.00
#
_symmetry.space_group_name_H-M   'P 1'
#
loop_
_entity.id
_entity.type
_entity.pdbx_description
1 polymer ?
#
loop_
_entity_poly.entity_id
_entity_poly.type
_entity_poly.pdbx_seq_one_letter_code
_entity_poly.pdbx_strand_id
1 'polypeptide(L)'
;MHDKDKLDTSKWRNMIVTSLKKVQKQVQPTLTVDTDALLYLEELIFKLLYQLCSVQPHSVHDIQEQINKTFPCQIKGWALESAEAAIEKGKKKTLKLSVDKLQPVIQKEILGYKIDIQLAIYIVAVLEYISADILKLAGNYVKNIRQMVINKQDVKVAMNADKVLASMFNSEDIDNLIETQPLAKRRSLTYIDVLKDFMLCEEQFIRELNLIVKVFRKKMVCASHLFSQQDLNEIFCNIMEIYEFTTQFYDLIESTLEMSENDLLIGDLFEEMVEVEI
;
A
#
# COMPACT_ATOMS: atom_id res chain seq x y z
N MET A 1 6.90 2.99 22.57
CA MET A 1 8.04 3.26 21.68
C MET A 1 7.94 2.32 20.48
N HIS A 2 7.00 2.59 19.58
CA HIS A 2 6.85 1.91 18.28
C HIS A 2 6.51 3.03 17.30
N ASP A 3 7.53 3.54 16.62
CA ASP A 3 7.44 4.63 15.64
C ASP A 3 8.46 4.31 14.54
N LYS A 4 8.37 3.09 13.99
CA LYS A 4 9.42 2.57 13.08
C LYS A 4 9.00 2.22 11.66
N ASP A 5 7.72 2.25 11.28
CA ASP A 5 7.33 1.94 9.89
C ASP A 5 6.40 3.01 9.28
N LYS A 6 6.76 4.29 9.46
CA LYS A 6 6.25 5.35 8.58
C LYS A 6 6.93 5.22 7.22
N LEU A 7 6.16 5.37 6.15
CA LEU A 7 6.67 5.48 4.79
C LEU A 7 7.84 6.46 4.77
N ASP A 8 9.04 5.96 4.53
CA ASP A 8 10.22 6.81 4.44
C ASP A 8 10.21 7.55 3.10
N THR A 9 9.50 8.69 3.08
CA THR A 9 9.50 9.63 1.96
C THR A 9 10.76 10.49 1.96
N SER A 10 11.69 10.34 2.91
CA SER A 10 12.90 11.18 2.99
C SER A 10 13.75 11.08 1.73
N LYS A 11 13.77 9.91 1.09
CA LYS A 11 14.43 9.67 -0.20
C LYS A 11 13.88 10.50 -1.36
N TRP A 12 12.61 10.94 -1.28
CA TRP A 12 11.97 11.75 -2.32
C TRP A 12 11.68 13.17 -1.89
N ARG A 13 12.25 13.58 -0.76
CA ARG A 13 12.13 14.93 -0.25
C ARG A 13 12.66 15.92 -1.29
N ASN A 14 11.91 17.00 -1.49
CA ASN A 14 12.18 18.09 -2.42
C ASN A 14 12.12 17.72 -3.92
N MET A 15 11.62 16.53 -4.28
CA MET A 15 11.55 16.10 -5.68
C MET A 15 10.57 16.93 -6.52
N ILE A 16 9.38 17.19 -5.97
CA ILE A 16 8.26 17.85 -6.64
C ILE A 16 7.89 19.21 -6.05
N VAL A 17 8.52 19.66 -4.96
CA VAL A 17 8.34 21.00 -4.36
C VAL A 17 8.36 22.13 -5.39
N THR A 18 9.32 22.10 -6.33
CA THR A 18 9.41 23.12 -7.40
C THR A 18 8.19 23.10 -8.33
N SER A 19 7.65 21.90 -8.60
CA SER A 19 6.42 21.75 -9.38
C SER A 19 5.19 22.17 -8.60
N LEU A 20 5.10 21.84 -7.30
CA LEU A 20 4.02 22.28 -6.42
C LEU A 20 3.97 23.80 -6.32
N LYS A 21 5.12 24.48 -6.31
CA LYS A 21 5.19 25.95 -6.39
C LYS A 21 4.60 26.50 -7.70
N LYS A 22 4.73 25.78 -8.82
CA LYS A 22 4.09 26.15 -10.09
C LYS A 22 2.58 25.95 -10.04
N VAL A 23 2.11 24.83 -9.46
CA VAL A 23 0.68 24.58 -9.21
C VAL A 23 0.09 25.68 -8.35
N GLN A 24 0.78 26.04 -7.26
CA GLN A 24 0.40 27.13 -6.37
C GLN A 24 0.22 28.47 -7.08
N LYS A 25 1.17 28.84 -7.95
CA LYS A 25 1.06 30.08 -8.72
C LYS A 25 -0.09 30.10 -9.71
N GLN A 26 -0.54 28.94 -10.18
CA GLN A 26 -1.72 28.82 -11.01
C GLN A 26 -3.02 29.02 -10.21
N VAL A 27 -3.14 28.43 -9.01
CA VAL A 27 -4.39 28.50 -8.23
C VAL A 27 -4.49 29.72 -7.30
N GLN A 28 -3.35 30.23 -6.83
CA GLN A 28 -3.28 31.32 -5.84
C GLN A 28 -2.14 32.29 -6.18
N PRO A 29 -2.20 33.03 -7.31
CA PRO A 29 -1.08 33.84 -7.81
C PRO A 29 -0.64 34.95 -6.83
N THR A 30 -1.59 35.48 -6.05
CA THR A 30 -1.39 36.59 -5.11
C THR A 30 -0.71 36.17 -3.80
N LEU A 31 -0.69 34.87 -3.49
CA LEU A 31 -0.11 34.35 -2.26
C LEU A 31 1.30 33.80 -2.50
N THR A 32 2.04 33.73 -1.41
CA THR A 32 3.29 32.98 -1.31
C THR A 32 3.08 31.76 -0.41
N VAL A 33 3.91 30.74 -0.56
CA VAL A 33 3.81 29.51 0.23
C VAL A 33 5.19 29.15 0.74
N ASP A 34 5.25 28.86 2.03
CA ASP A 34 6.48 28.50 2.72
C ASP A 34 6.99 27.14 2.24
N THR A 35 8.32 26.99 2.26
CA THR A 35 8.96 25.73 1.86
C THR A 35 8.48 24.56 2.71
N ASP A 36 8.29 24.74 4.01
CA ASP A 36 7.80 23.69 4.90
C ASP A 36 6.36 23.25 4.60
N ALA A 37 5.53 24.18 4.10
CA ALA A 37 4.18 23.86 3.65
C ALA A 37 4.22 23.04 2.36
N LEU A 38 5.11 23.37 1.42
CA LEU A 38 5.30 22.61 0.19
C LEU A 38 5.89 21.22 0.45
N LEU A 39 6.81 21.09 1.41
CA LEU A 39 7.35 19.79 1.84
C LEU A 39 6.27 18.92 2.47
N TYR A 40 5.42 19.51 3.34
CA TYR A 40 4.28 18.78 3.89
C TYR A 40 3.28 18.36 2.82
N LEU A 41 3.00 19.23 1.85
CA LEU A 41 2.14 18.88 0.72
C LEU A 41 2.76 17.74 -0.11
N GLU A 42 4.07 17.78 -0.36
CA GLU A 42 4.78 16.70 -1.05
C GLU A 42 4.63 15.35 -0.33
N GLU A 43 4.75 15.31 1.00
CA GLU A 43 4.51 14.10 1.80
C GLU A 43 3.09 13.55 1.56
N LEU A 44 2.07 14.41 1.58
CA LEU A 44 0.67 14.01 1.32
C LEU A 44 0.49 13.47 -0.10
N ILE A 45 1.07 14.13 -1.10
CA ILE A 45 0.97 13.70 -2.51
C ILE A 45 1.67 12.35 -2.71
N PHE A 46 2.78 12.08 -2.04
CA PHE A 46 3.40 10.75 -2.08
C PHE A 46 2.57 9.69 -1.36
N LYS A 47 1.93 10.00 -0.22
CA LYS A 47 0.99 9.08 0.42
C LYS A 47 -0.16 8.70 -0.54
N LEU A 48 -0.75 9.69 -1.20
CA LEU A 48 -1.80 9.45 -2.20
C LEU A 48 -1.28 8.62 -3.38
N LEU A 49 -0.07 8.90 -3.85
CA LEU A 49 0.54 8.12 -4.93
C LEU A 49 0.66 6.64 -4.55
N TYR A 50 1.10 6.34 -3.32
CA TYR A 50 1.17 4.98 -2.82
C TYR A 50 -0.22 4.32 -2.77
N GLN A 51 -1.23 5.03 -2.27
CA GLN A 51 -2.60 4.52 -2.22
C GLN A 51 -3.17 4.22 -3.62
N LEU A 52 -2.88 5.07 -4.62
CA LEU A 52 -3.29 4.82 -6.00
C LEU A 52 -2.57 3.62 -6.62
N CYS A 53 -1.32 3.39 -6.22
CA CYS A 53 -0.51 2.29 -6.73
C CYS A 53 -0.69 0.97 -5.96
N SER A 54 -1.46 0.95 -4.87
CA SER A 54 -1.60 -0.25 -4.01
C SER A 54 -2.24 -1.43 -4.74
N VAL A 55 -3.01 -1.16 -5.79
CA VAL A 55 -3.65 -2.15 -6.66
C VAL A 55 -2.75 -2.67 -7.78
N GLN A 56 -1.48 -2.25 -7.84
CA GLN A 56 -0.55 -2.59 -8.93
C GLN A 56 -1.16 -2.33 -10.33
N PRO A 57 -1.46 -1.07 -10.66
CA PRO A 57 -2.12 -0.71 -11.91
C PRO A 57 -1.27 -1.02 -13.14
N HIS A 58 -1.87 -1.70 -14.13
CA HIS A 58 -1.30 -1.97 -15.45
C HIS A 58 -1.97 -1.14 -16.54
N SER A 59 -3.14 -0.57 -16.26
CA SER A 59 -3.93 0.25 -17.18
C SER A 59 -4.47 1.51 -16.50
N VAL A 60 -4.93 2.47 -17.32
CA VAL A 60 -5.66 3.66 -16.84
C VAL A 60 -6.94 3.25 -16.11
N HIS A 61 -7.60 2.19 -16.59
CA HIS A 61 -8.83 1.67 -16.00
C HIS A 61 -8.61 1.21 -14.55
N ASP A 62 -7.47 0.58 -14.24
CA ASP A 62 -7.16 0.13 -12.87
C ASP A 62 -7.09 1.31 -11.89
N ILE A 63 -6.54 2.45 -12.33
CA ILE A 63 -6.52 3.68 -11.54
C ILE A 63 -7.92 4.29 -11.44
N GLN A 64 -8.71 4.28 -12.51
CA GLN A 64 -10.10 4.76 -12.47
C GLN A 64 -10.92 3.97 -11.46
N GLU A 65 -10.80 2.65 -11.46
CA GLU A 65 -11.47 1.78 -10.49
C GLU A 65 -10.98 2.05 -9.07
N GLN A 66 -9.67 2.24 -8.88
CA GLN A 66 -9.10 2.57 -7.57
C GLN A 66 -9.62 3.92 -7.04
N ILE A 67 -9.68 4.95 -7.88
CA ILE A 67 -10.28 6.24 -7.55
C ILE A 67 -11.77 6.07 -7.22
N ASN A 68 -12.48 5.25 -7.98
CA ASN A 68 -13.91 4.98 -7.75
C ASN A 68 -14.19 4.35 -6.38
N LYS A 69 -13.28 3.52 -5.89
CA LYS A 69 -13.36 2.85 -4.58
C LYS A 69 -12.90 3.74 -3.43
N THR A 70 -11.84 4.53 -3.64
CA THR A 70 -11.13 5.18 -2.53
C THR A 70 -11.43 6.67 -2.38
N PHE A 71 -11.81 7.39 -3.44
CA PHE A 71 -12.01 8.83 -3.37
C PHE A 71 -13.44 9.16 -2.90
N PRO A 72 -13.61 10.16 -2.01
CA PRO A 72 -14.92 10.68 -1.67
C PRO A 72 -15.70 11.17 -2.89
N CYS A 73 -17.03 11.00 -2.88
CA CYS A 73 -17.88 11.24 -4.05
C CYS A 73 -17.80 12.68 -4.60
N GLN A 74 -17.50 13.66 -3.75
CA GLN A 74 -17.42 15.08 -4.12
C GLN A 74 -16.16 15.43 -4.93
N ILE A 75 -15.05 14.71 -4.70
CA ILE A 75 -13.77 14.94 -5.38
C ILE A 75 -13.60 13.99 -6.56
N LYS A 76 -14.16 12.78 -6.46
CA LYS A 76 -14.02 11.70 -7.42
C LYS A 76 -14.25 12.11 -8.88
N GLY A 77 -15.42 12.68 -9.20
CA GLY A 77 -15.78 13.02 -10.58
C GLY A 77 -14.81 14.00 -11.22
N TRP A 78 -14.47 15.06 -10.50
CA TRP A 78 -13.52 16.08 -10.95
C TRP A 78 -12.10 15.55 -11.14
N ALA A 79 -11.65 14.64 -10.25
CA ALA A 79 -10.34 14.01 -10.37
C ALA A 79 -10.24 13.14 -11.63
N LEU A 80 -11.29 12.37 -11.94
CA LEU A 80 -11.37 11.55 -13.16
C LEU A 80 -11.38 12.43 -14.42
N GLU A 81 -12.28 13.42 -14.48
CA GLU A 81 -12.38 14.34 -15.62
C GLU A 81 -11.06 15.09 -15.88
N SER A 82 -10.40 15.56 -14.82
CA SER A 82 -9.12 16.26 -14.92
C SER A 82 -8.02 15.34 -15.48
N ALA A 83 -8.03 14.06 -15.11
CA ALA A 83 -7.04 13.09 -15.56
C ALA A 83 -7.28 12.63 -16.99
N GLU A 84 -8.55 12.41 -17.38
CA GLU A 84 -8.95 12.10 -18.76
C GLU A 84 -8.56 13.24 -19.71
N ALA A 85 -8.89 14.48 -19.36
CA ALA A 85 -8.51 15.65 -20.14
C ALA A 85 -6.98 15.80 -20.31
N ALA A 86 -6.18 15.28 -19.36
CA ALA A 86 -4.73 15.30 -19.46
C ALA A 86 -4.19 14.29 -20.49
N ILE A 87 -4.81 13.11 -20.59
CA ILE A 87 -4.49 12.11 -21.63
C ILE A 87 -4.94 12.61 -23.01
N GLU A 88 -6.15 13.14 -23.14
CA GLU A 88 -6.69 13.61 -24.44
C GLU A 88 -5.83 14.71 -25.06
N LYS A 89 -5.29 15.61 -24.24
CA LYS A 89 -4.37 16.67 -24.67
C LYS A 89 -2.97 16.14 -25.05
N GLY A 90 -2.66 14.88 -24.70
CA GLY A 90 -1.53 14.10 -25.20
C GLY A 90 -0.13 14.66 -24.91
N LYS A 91 0.02 15.64 -24.00
CA LYS A 91 1.29 16.36 -23.80
C LYS A 91 1.62 16.52 -22.33
N LYS A 92 2.67 15.83 -21.86
CA LYS A 92 3.31 16.01 -20.54
C LYS A 92 3.47 17.48 -20.10
N LYS A 93 3.63 18.40 -21.06
CA LYS A 93 3.83 19.85 -20.84
C LYS A 93 2.59 20.60 -20.32
N THR A 94 1.39 20.00 -20.37
CA THR A 94 0.18 20.62 -19.82
C THR A 94 0.19 20.58 -18.29
N LEU A 95 0.74 19.51 -17.72
CA LEU A 95 0.89 19.31 -16.28
C LEU A 95 2.06 20.15 -15.73
N LYS A 96 1.87 20.69 -14.53
CA LYS A 96 2.89 21.40 -13.75
C LYS A 96 3.75 20.44 -12.93
N LEU A 97 3.16 19.35 -12.44
CA LEU A 97 3.87 18.22 -11.86
C LEU A 97 4.71 17.54 -12.93
N SER A 98 5.96 17.22 -12.56
CA SER A 98 6.92 16.68 -13.51
C SER A 98 6.69 15.17 -13.68
N VAL A 99 6.02 14.80 -14.77
CA VAL A 99 5.84 13.40 -15.18
C VAL A 99 7.19 12.71 -15.30
N ASP A 100 8.21 13.39 -15.83
CA ASP A 100 9.55 12.81 -16.02
C ASP A 100 10.27 12.51 -14.70
N LYS A 101 9.92 13.18 -13.60
CA LYS A 101 10.45 12.88 -12.26
C LYS A 101 9.65 11.80 -11.55
N LEU A 102 8.31 11.81 -11.69
CA LEU A 102 7.44 10.88 -10.99
C LEU A 102 7.39 9.50 -11.66
N GLN A 103 7.43 9.44 -13.00
CA GLN A 103 7.39 8.16 -13.73
C GLN A 103 8.50 7.18 -13.29
N PRO A 104 9.79 7.56 -13.17
CA PRO A 104 10.81 6.65 -12.68
C PRO A 104 10.59 6.19 -11.24
N VAL A 105 10.05 7.05 -10.37
CA VAL A 105 9.71 6.70 -8.98
C VAL A 105 8.61 5.65 -8.98
N ILE A 106 7.53 5.88 -9.74
CA ILE A 106 6.43 4.94 -9.86
C ILE A 106 6.93 3.60 -10.40
N GLN A 107 7.72 3.60 -11.48
CA GLN A 107 8.21 2.36 -12.11
C GLN A 107 9.19 1.58 -11.24
N LYS A 108 10.21 2.25 -10.69
CA LYS A 108 11.35 1.55 -10.07
C LYS A 108 11.17 1.33 -8.59
N GLU A 109 10.52 2.26 -7.91
CA GLU A 109 10.50 2.29 -6.45
C GLU A 109 9.15 1.89 -5.86
N ILE A 110 8.05 2.14 -6.59
CA ILE A 110 6.69 1.84 -6.11
C ILE A 110 6.17 0.54 -6.72
N LEU A 111 6.22 0.38 -8.05
CA LEU A 111 5.61 -0.76 -8.74
C LEU A 111 6.61 -1.87 -9.07
N GLY A 112 7.86 -1.52 -9.36
CA GLY A 112 8.89 -2.50 -9.74
C GLY A 112 8.78 -3.01 -11.19
N TYR A 113 7.91 -2.43 -12.03
CA TYR A 113 7.75 -2.76 -13.44
C TYR A 113 7.57 -1.52 -14.32
N LYS A 114 7.67 -1.72 -15.64
CA LYS A 114 7.48 -0.64 -16.63
C LYS A 114 6.00 -0.34 -16.79
N ILE A 115 5.63 0.94 -16.69
CA ILE A 115 4.29 1.43 -16.99
C ILE A 115 4.26 2.21 -18.30
N ASP A 116 3.12 2.14 -18.99
CA ASP A 116 2.83 2.98 -20.15
C ASP A 116 2.85 4.47 -19.78
N ILE A 117 3.19 5.31 -20.77
CA ILE A 117 3.29 6.74 -20.54
C ILE A 117 1.94 7.42 -20.29
N GLN A 118 0.86 6.93 -20.89
CA GLN A 118 -0.48 7.45 -20.64
C GLN A 118 -0.93 7.14 -19.22
N LEU A 119 -0.62 5.95 -18.70
CA LEU A 119 -0.84 5.61 -17.30
C LEU A 119 -0.07 6.55 -16.36
N ALA A 120 1.21 6.81 -16.65
CA ALA A 120 2.00 7.77 -15.88
C ALA A 120 1.41 9.20 -15.92
N ILE A 121 0.96 9.66 -17.09
CA ILE A 121 0.31 10.98 -17.23
C ILE A 121 -0.98 11.02 -16.42
N TYR A 122 -1.78 9.96 -16.45
CA TYR A 122 -3.04 9.87 -15.71
C TYR A 122 -2.83 10.01 -14.21
N ILE A 123 -1.94 9.18 -13.64
CA ILE A 123 -1.62 9.21 -12.21
C ILE A 123 -1.16 10.62 -11.80
N VAL A 124 -0.22 11.20 -12.56
CA VAL A 124 0.33 12.54 -12.24
C VAL A 124 -0.74 13.63 -12.36
N ALA A 125 -1.69 13.50 -13.29
CA ALA A 125 -2.81 14.44 -13.41
C ALA A 125 -3.75 14.40 -12.20
N VAL A 126 -4.03 13.21 -11.66
CA VAL A 126 -4.81 13.05 -10.41
C VAL A 126 -4.07 13.69 -9.25
N LEU A 127 -2.76 13.44 -9.10
CA LEU A 127 -1.94 14.05 -8.04
C LEU A 127 -1.91 15.58 -8.15
N GLU A 128 -1.82 16.12 -9.36
CA GLU A 128 -1.83 17.58 -9.60
C GLU A 128 -3.18 18.20 -9.25
N TYR A 129 -4.27 17.54 -9.61
CA TYR A 129 -5.62 17.98 -9.26
C TYR A 129 -5.78 18.11 -7.74
N ILE A 130 -5.42 17.07 -6.98
CA ILE A 130 -5.50 17.09 -5.52
C ILE A 130 -4.55 18.13 -4.91
N SER A 131 -3.33 18.27 -5.47
CA SER A 131 -2.39 19.32 -5.05
C SER A 131 -3.01 20.71 -5.21
N ALA A 132 -3.65 20.96 -6.35
CA ALA A 132 -4.31 22.22 -6.67
C ALA A 132 -5.48 22.50 -5.73
N ASP A 133 -6.28 21.49 -5.40
CA ASP A 133 -7.43 21.60 -4.51
C ASP A 133 -7.01 21.94 -3.06
N ILE A 134 -6.01 21.22 -2.52
CA ILE A 134 -5.44 21.51 -1.19
C ILE A 134 -4.89 22.94 -1.13
N LEU A 135 -4.13 23.38 -2.14
CA LEU A 135 -3.56 24.72 -2.21
C LEU A 135 -4.63 25.81 -2.36
N LYS A 136 -5.71 25.52 -3.11
CA LYS A 136 -6.84 26.43 -3.26
C LYS A 136 -7.58 26.60 -1.93
N LEU A 137 -7.86 25.50 -1.24
CA LEU A 137 -8.49 25.48 0.07
C LEU A 137 -7.66 26.24 1.11
N ALA A 138 -6.38 25.90 1.26
CA ALA A 138 -5.48 26.57 2.19
C ALA A 138 -5.31 28.05 1.86
N GLY A 139 -5.20 28.41 0.58
CA GLY A 139 -5.11 29.82 0.17
C GLY A 139 -6.38 30.61 0.46
N ASN A 140 -7.57 30.00 0.35
CA ASN A 140 -8.83 30.64 0.74
C ASN A 140 -8.89 30.84 2.25
N TYR A 141 -8.46 29.86 3.04
CA TYR A 141 -8.33 29.98 4.49
C TYR A 141 -7.40 31.15 4.88
N VAL A 142 -6.20 31.21 4.29
CA VAL A 142 -5.19 32.26 4.53
C VAL A 142 -5.70 33.65 4.15
N LYS A 143 -6.42 33.77 3.03
CA LYS A 143 -7.08 35.02 2.63
C LYS A 143 -8.13 35.48 3.64
N ASN A 144 -8.92 34.55 4.18
CA ASN A 144 -9.96 34.87 5.17
C ASN A 144 -9.36 35.42 6.48
N ILE A 145 -8.20 34.91 6.89
CA ILE A 145 -7.45 35.43 8.05
C ILE A 145 -6.54 36.62 7.69
N ARG A 146 -6.64 37.15 6.46
CA ARG A 146 -5.91 38.33 5.94
C ARG A 146 -4.39 38.19 5.94
N GLN A 147 -3.88 36.97 5.77
CA GLN A 147 -2.46 36.69 5.60
C GLN A 147 -2.12 36.55 4.10
N MET A 148 -0.82 36.69 3.76
CA MET A 148 -0.32 36.64 2.37
C MET A 148 0.64 35.46 2.11
N VAL A 149 0.91 34.67 3.16
CA VAL A 149 1.82 33.53 3.15
C VAL A 149 1.04 32.32 3.66
N ILE A 150 1.08 31.20 2.92
CA ILE A 150 0.53 29.93 3.37
C ILE A 150 1.66 29.15 4.04
N ASN A 151 1.55 28.93 5.35
CA ASN A 151 2.48 28.13 6.13
C ASN A 151 1.98 26.68 6.29
N LYS A 152 2.80 25.81 6.88
CA LYS A 152 2.46 24.38 7.07
C LYS A 152 1.23 24.18 7.97
N GLN A 153 1.06 25.03 8.98
CA GLN A 153 -0.07 24.93 9.90
C GLN A 153 -1.38 25.32 9.21
N ASP A 154 -1.36 26.31 8.32
CA ASP A 154 -2.54 26.73 7.56
C ASP A 154 -3.06 25.58 6.69
N VAL A 155 -2.17 24.85 6.02
CA VAL A 155 -2.53 23.67 5.22
C VAL A 155 -3.20 22.61 6.11
N LYS A 156 -2.62 22.32 7.28
CA LYS A 156 -3.18 21.34 8.23
C LYS A 156 -4.56 21.75 8.74
N VAL A 157 -4.72 23.01 9.15
CA VAL A 157 -6.00 23.51 9.69
C VAL A 157 -7.06 23.50 8.60
N ALA A 158 -6.74 23.97 7.40
CA ALA A 158 -7.66 24.01 6.28
C ALA A 158 -8.12 22.59 5.89
N MET A 159 -7.19 21.63 5.77
CA MET A 159 -7.52 20.24 5.45
C MET A 159 -8.34 19.57 6.55
N ASN A 160 -8.02 19.77 7.83
CA ASN A 160 -8.76 19.17 8.93
C ASN A 160 -10.19 19.73 9.06
N ALA A 161 -10.40 20.98 8.63
CA ALA A 161 -11.73 21.58 8.57
C ALA A 161 -12.57 21.07 7.38
N ASP A 162 -11.91 20.59 6.32
CA ASP A 162 -12.57 20.04 5.15
C ASP A 162 -12.82 18.53 5.33
N LYS A 163 -14.09 18.15 5.51
CA LYS A 163 -14.47 16.75 5.75
C LYS A 163 -14.06 15.81 4.60
N VAL A 164 -13.98 16.32 3.37
CA VAL A 164 -13.73 15.51 2.19
C VAL A 164 -12.25 15.15 2.11
N LEU A 165 -11.36 16.15 2.21
CA LEU A 165 -9.92 15.91 2.26
C LEU A 165 -9.49 15.24 3.57
N ALA A 166 -10.11 15.57 4.70
CA ALA A 166 -9.83 14.89 5.97
C ALA A 166 -10.15 13.39 5.88
N SER A 167 -11.31 13.01 5.33
CA SER A 167 -11.65 11.59 5.15
C SER A 167 -10.76 10.89 4.13
N MET A 168 -10.36 11.59 3.06
CA MET A 168 -9.45 11.06 2.05
C MET A 168 -8.05 10.76 2.60
N PHE A 169 -7.50 11.62 3.48
CA PHE A 169 -6.12 11.49 3.98
C PHE A 169 -5.98 10.87 5.38
N ASN A 170 -7.07 10.77 6.16
CA ASN A 170 -7.08 10.14 7.48
C ASN A 170 -7.66 8.71 7.46
N SER A 171 -7.74 8.06 6.30
CA SER A 171 -8.15 6.65 6.29
C SER A 171 -7.05 5.81 6.94
N GLU A 172 -7.43 5.03 7.96
CA GLU A 172 -6.56 4.00 8.59
C GLU A 172 -5.94 3.09 7.51
N ASP A 173 -6.64 2.90 6.37
CA ASP A 173 -6.16 2.14 5.23
C ASP A 173 -4.87 2.71 4.61
N ILE A 174 -4.69 4.03 4.56
CA ILE A 174 -3.49 4.64 3.97
C ILE A 174 -2.28 4.37 4.86
N ASP A 175 -2.44 4.51 6.17
CA ASP A 175 -1.35 4.27 7.11
C ASP A 175 -1.05 2.75 7.22
N ASN A 176 -2.07 1.87 7.16
CA ASN A 176 -1.89 0.41 7.06
C ASN A 176 -1.20 -0.04 5.75
N LEU A 177 -1.54 0.59 4.62
CA LEU A 177 -0.88 0.36 3.32
C LEU A 177 0.60 0.77 3.33
N ILE A 178 0.93 1.75 4.15
CA ILE A 178 2.28 2.29 4.33
C ILE A 178 3.13 1.36 5.22
N GLU A 179 2.53 0.76 6.25
CA GLU A 179 3.21 -0.16 7.18
C GLU A 179 3.51 -1.53 6.53
N THR A 180 2.75 -1.94 5.51
CA THR A 180 2.83 -3.29 4.91
C THR A 180 3.80 -3.41 3.71
N GLN A 181 5.11 -3.21 3.94
CA GLN A 181 6.24 -3.41 2.99
C GLN A 181 6.14 -2.66 1.63
N PRO A 182 7.27 -2.38 0.93
CA PRO A 182 7.21 -1.65 -0.34
C PRO A 182 6.37 -2.39 -1.38
N LEU A 183 5.37 -1.70 -1.95
CA LEU A 183 4.47 -2.22 -3.00
C LEU A 183 5.21 -2.92 -4.15
N ALA A 184 6.46 -2.53 -4.43
CA ALA A 184 7.32 -3.14 -5.46
C ALA A 184 7.69 -4.60 -5.19
N LYS A 185 7.54 -5.09 -3.95
CA LYS A 185 7.64 -6.52 -3.61
C LYS A 185 6.36 -7.29 -3.94
N ARG A 186 5.22 -6.61 -4.00
CA ARG A 186 4.02 -7.15 -4.63
C ARG A 186 4.24 -6.96 -6.14
N ARG A 187 5.00 -7.85 -6.77
CA ARG A 187 4.90 -8.00 -8.24
C ARG A 187 3.51 -8.59 -8.54
N SER A 188 3.06 -8.57 -9.79
CA SER A 188 2.01 -9.49 -10.21
C SER A 188 2.56 -10.89 -9.99
N LEU A 189 2.29 -11.44 -8.80
CA LEU A 189 2.70 -12.77 -8.42
C LEU A 189 2.04 -13.68 -9.44
N THR A 190 2.85 -14.44 -10.17
CA THR A 190 2.30 -15.58 -10.90
C THR A 190 1.66 -16.51 -9.87
N TYR A 191 0.74 -17.38 -10.30
CA TYR A 191 0.17 -18.38 -9.40
C TYR A 191 1.26 -19.12 -8.61
N ILE A 192 2.38 -19.44 -9.28
CA ILE A 192 3.57 -20.04 -8.67
C ILE A 192 4.25 -19.15 -7.63
N ASP A 193 4.32 -17.84 -7.84
CA ASP A 193 4.94 -16.93 -6.88
C ASP A 193 4.07 -16.77 -5.62
N VAL A 194 2.73 -16.70 -5.77
CA VAL A 194 1.81 -16.71 -4.62
C VAL A 194 1.98 -17.98 -3.80
N LEU A 195 2.10 -19.13 -4.47
CA LEU A 195 2.28 -20.41 -3.81
C LEU A 195 3.63 -20.52 -3.11
N LYS A 196 4.71 -20.01 -3.70
CA LYS A 196 6.03 -19.96 -3.05
C LYS A 196 6.00 -19.07 -1.80
N ASP A 197 5.36 -17.90 -1.87
CA ASP A 197 5.20 -17.02 -0.71
C ASP A 197 4.35 -17.69 0.38
N PHE A 198 3.29 -18.40 0.00
CA PHE A 198 2.47 -19.19 0.91
C PHE A 198 3.29 -20.29 1.60
N MET A 199 4.07 -21.07 0.85
CA MET A 199 4.96 -22.09 1.39
C MET A 199 6.00 -21.51 2.35
N LEU A 200 6.57 -20.34 2.06
CA LEU A 200 7.51 -19.69 2.98
C LEU A 200 6.84 -19.31 4.30
N CYS A 201 5.58 -18.86 4.26
CA CYS A 201 4.80 -18.58 5.47
C CYS A 201 4.52 -19.86 6.26
N GLU A 202 4.11 -20.93 5.58
CA GLU A 202 3.85 -22.24 6.19
C GLU A 202 5.11 -22.84 6.81
N GLU A 203 6.26 -22.78 6.12
CA GLU A 203 7.53 -23.25 6.66
C GLU A 203 7.90 -22.49 7.94
N GLN A 204 7.69 -21.17 7.95
CA GLN A 204 7.91 -20.36 9.15
C GLN A 204 6.95 -20.76 10.28
N PHE A 205 5.67 -20.96 9.98
CA PHE A 205 4.69 -21.39 10.96
C PHE A 205 5.03 -22.77 11.56
N ILE A 206 5.43 -23.74 10.72
CA ILE A 206 5.93 -25.06 11.17
C ILE A 206 7.16 -24.92 12.06
N ARG A 207 8.08 -23.98 11.77
CA ARG A 207 9.26 -23.72 12.63
C ARG A 207 8.84 -23.17 14.00
N GLU A 208 7.85 -22.28 14.04
CA GLU A 208 7.30 -21.73 15.30
C GLU A 208 6.58 -22.81 16.11
N LEU A 209 5.75 -23.64 15.48
CA LEU A 209 5.13 -24.80 16.13
C LEU A 209 6.18 -25.79 16.64
N ASN A 210 7.24 -26.04 15.87
CA ASN A 210 8.36 -26.87 16.30
C ASN A 210 9.06 -26.31 17.55
N LEU A 211 9.14 -24.98 17.71
CA LEU A 211 9.64 -24.38 18.94
C LEU A 211 8.73 -24.78 20.12
N ILE A 212 7.42 -24.65 19.97
CA ILE A 212 6.45 -25.03 21.01
C ILE A 212 6.56 -26.52 21.34
N VAL A 213 6.57 -27.39 20.34
CA VAL A 213 6.61 -28.85 20.53
C VAL A 213 7.98 -29.32 21.05
N LYS A 214 9.09 -28.90 20.44
CA LYS A 214 10.43 -29.42 20.76
C LYS A 214 11.08 -28.72 21.95
N VAL A 215 10.78 -27.44 22.19
CA VAL A 215 11.39 -26.67 23.29
C VAL A 215 10.50 -26.71 24.53
N PHE A 216 9.19 -26.48 24.41
CA PHE A 216 8.30 -26.40 25.57
C PHE A 216 7.73 -27.77 25.94
N ARG A 217 6.96 -28.40 25.04
CA ARG A 217 6.30 -29.68 25.34
C ARG A 217 7.31 -30.76 25.74
N LYS A 218 8.41 -30.92 24.99
CA LYS A 218 9.45 -31.92 25.31
C LYS A 218 10.06 -31.71 26.71
N LYS A 219 10.29 -30.46 27.13
CA LYS A 219 10.82 -30.15 28.46
C LYS A 219 9.79 -30.43 29.56
N MET A 220 8.52 -30.13 29.32
CA MET A 220 7.43 -30.38 30.27
C MET A 220 7.15 -31.88 30.43
N VAL A 221 7.24 -32.67 29.34
CA VAL A 221 7.19 -34.13 29.40
C VAL A 221 8.32 -34.71 30.27
N CYS A 222 9.54 -34.17 30.16
CA CYS A 222 10.65 -34.57 31.03
C CYS A 222 10.45 -34.17 32.50
N ALA A 223 9.62 -33.17 32.78
CA ALA A 223 9.29 -32.71 34.13
C ALA A 223 8.04 -33.42 34.67
N SER A 224 8.03 -34.76 34.62
CA SER A 224 6.90 -35.62 35.00
C SER A 224 6.47 -35.51 36.48
N HIS A 225 7.23 -34.78 37.30
CA HIS A 225 6.89 -34.47 38.70
C HIS A 225 6.05 -33.20 38.84
N LEU A 226 5.96 -32.36 37.80
CA LEU A 226 5.21 -31.09 37.80
C LEU A 226 3.93 -31.17 36.95
N PHE A 227 3.92 -32.01 35.92
CA PHE A 227 2.81 -32.12 34.97
C PHE A 227 2.41 -33.58 34.77
N SER A 228 1.10 -33.86 34.84
CA SER A 228 0.55 -35.15 34.45
C SER A 228 0.40 -35.24 32.93
N GLN A 229 0.20 -36.45 32.40
CA GLN A 229 -0.08 -36.64 30.97
C GLN A 229 -1.40 -35.98 30.54
N GLN A 230 -2.37 -35.88 31.47
CA GLN A 230 -3.64 -35.22 31.19
C GLN A 230 -3.45 -33.70 31.03
N ASP A 231 -2.65 -33.07 31.89
CA ASP A 231 -2.33 -31.64 31.77
C ASP A 231 -1.60 -31.33 30.46
N LEU A 232 -0.67 -32.20 30.07
CA LEU A 232 0.07 -32.04 28.81
C LEU A 232 -0.84 -32.20 27.58
N ASN A 233 -1.81 -33.10 27.64
CA ASN A 233 -2.80 -33.24 26.58
C ASN A 233 -3.71 -32.01 26.51
N GLU A 234 -4.25 -31.52 27.64
CA GLU A 234 -5.10 -30.32 27.64
C GLU A 234 -4.38 -29.08 27.08
N ILE A 235 -3.07 -28.95 27.34
CA ILE A 235 -2.28 -27.80 26.86
C ILE A 235 -1.88 -27.95 25.39
N PHE A 236 -1.50 -29.16 24.95
CA PHE A 236 -0.83 -29.35 23.66
C PHE A 236 -1.62 -30.14 22.62
N CYS A 237 -2.77 -30.76 22.92
CA CYS A 237 -3.51 -31.61 21.96
C CYS A 237 -3.81 -30.84 20.66
N ASN A 238 -4.48 -29.69 20.77
CA ASN A 238 -4.81 -28.86 19.62
C ASN A 238 -3.55 -28.38 18.87
N ILE A 239 -2.47 -28.08 19.59
CA ILE A 239 -1.21 -27.63 18.97
C ILE A 239 -0.56 -28.77 18.18
N MET A 240 -0.61 -30.00 18.70
CA MET A 240 -0.10 -31.18 18.02
C MET A 240 -0.94 -31.51 16.79
N GLU A 241 -2.27 -31.46 16.88
CA GLU A 241 -3.18 -31.64 15.75
C GLU A 241 -2.91 -30.60 14.64
N ILE A 242 -2.82 -29.32 15.01
CA ILE A 242 -2.47 -28.24 14.07
C ILE A 242 -1.10 -28.49 13.46
N TYR A 243 -0.10 -28.88 14.25
CA TYR A 243 1.24 -29.18 13.75
C TYR A 243 1.26 -30.34 12.75
N GLU A 244 0.56 -31.42 13.05
CA GLU A 244 0.46 -32.59 12.18
C GLU A 244 -0.23 -32.24 10.87
N PHE A 245 -1.39 -31.57 10.94
CA PHE A 245 -2.12 -31.10 9.77
C PHE A 245 -1.28 -30.16 8.90
N THR A 246 -0.67 -29.15 9.51
CA THR A 246 0.13 -28.13 8.81
C THR A 246 1.34 -28.76 8.11
N THR A 247 2.00 -29.72 8.76
CA THR A 247 3.13 -30.44 8.17
C THR A 247 2.69 -31.29 6.97
N GLN A 248 1.60 -32.04 7.11
CA GLN A 248 1.05 -32.86 6.02
C GLN A 248 0.63 -31.99 4.83
N PHE A 249 -0.03 -30.86 5.10
CA PHE A 249 -0.46 -29.92 4.07
C PHE A 249 0.72 -29.31 3.31
N TYR A 250 1.76 -28.91 4.04
CA TYR A 250 3.00 -28.39 3.46
C TYR A 250 3.67 -29.41 2.53
N ASP A 251 3.84 -30.65 2.99
CA ASP A 251 4.49 -31.72 2.23
C ASP A 251 3.72 -32.03 0.93
N LEU A 252 2.38 -31.97 0.97
CA LEU A 252 1.51 -32.22 -0.17
C LEU A 252 1.62 -31.10 -1.23
N ILE A 253 1.64 -29.84 -0.78
CA ILE A 253 1.86 -28.67 -1.64
C ILE A 253 3.26 -28.72 -2.27
N GLU A 254 4.30 -29.03 -1.48
CA GLU A 254 5.69 -29.15 -1.96
C GLU A 254 5.80 -30.22 -3.04
N SER A 255 5.24 -31.40 -2.80
CA SER A 255 5.24 -32.52 -3.74
C SER A 255 4.54 -32.17 -5.06
N THR A 256 3.39 -31.49 -4.99
CA THR A 256 2.67 -31.05 -6.20
C THR A 256 3.44 -29.98 -6.97
N LEU A 257 4.14 -29.08 -6.29
CA LEU A 257 5.00 -28.07 -6.92
C LEU A 257 6.22 -28.68 -7.62
N GLU A 258 6.77 -29.78 -7.13
CA GLU A 258 7.91 -30.46 -7.75
C GLU A 258 7.52 -31.31 -8.97
N MET A 259 6.29 -31.83 -9.01
CA MET A 259 5.82 -32.81 -10.02
C MET A 259 5.17 -32.18 -11.26
N SER A 260 4.84 -30.89 -11.23
CA SER A 260 3.93 -30.28 -12.19
C SER A 260 4.66 -29.42 -13.24
N GLU A 261 4.78 -29.95 -14.47
CA GLU A 261 5.49 -29.23 -15.53
C GLU A 261 4.66 -28.16 -16.26
N ASN A 262 3.31 -28.17 -16.29
CA ASN A 262 2.57 -27.14 -17.05
C ASN A 262 1.12 -26.76 -16.66
N ASP A 263 0.47 -27.35 -15.67
CA ASP A 263 -0.84 -26.87 -15.19
C ASP A 263 -1.02 -27.25 -13.70
N LEU A 264 -0.58 -26.38 -12.78
CA LEU A 264 -0.86 -26.59 -11.35
C LEU A 264 -2.26 -26.12 -11.02
N LEU A 265 -3.12 -27.05 -10.60
CA LEU A 265 -4.32 -26.75 -9.86
C LEU A 265 -4.17 -27.37 -8.47
N ILE A 266 -3.69 -26.58 -7.51
CA ILE A 266 -3.63 -27.02 -6.09
C ILE A 266 -5.02 -27.30 -5.50
N GLY A 267 -6.10 -27.03 -6.25
CA GLY A 267 -7.45 -27.44 -5.88
C GLY A 267 -7.56 -28.96 -5.65
N ASP A 268 -6.86 -29.77 -6.45
CA ASP A 268 -6.93 -31.23 -6.39
C ASP A 268 -6.31 -31.78 -5.09
N LEU A 269 -5.39 -31.04 -4.46
CA LEU A 269 -4.80 -31.38 -3.16
C LEU A 269 -5.84 -31.44 -2.04
N PHE A 270 -6.86 -30.58 -2.10
CA PHE A 270 -7.92 -30.57 -1.10
C PHE A 270 -8.82 -31.80 -1.23
N GLU A 271 -8.95 -32.38 -2.42
CA GLU A 271 -9.66 -33.63 -2.62
C GLU A 271 -8.88 -34.80 -1.99
N GLU A 272 -7.56 -34.86 -2.20
CA GLU A 272 -6.69 -35.87 -1.58
C GLU A 272 -6.70 -35.78 -0.04
N MET A 273 -6.68 -34.58 0.54
CA MET A 273 -6.75 -34.42 1.99
C MET A 273 -8.08 -34.88 2.59
N VAL A 274 -9.19 -34.63 1.88
CA VAL A 274 -10.52 -35.06 2.32
C VAL A 274 -10.67 -36.58 2.22
N GLU A 275 -10.05 -37.22 1.24
CA GLU A 275 -10.07 -38.69 1.11
C GLU A 275 -9.27 -39.41 2.21
N VAL A 276 -8.25 -38.77 2.79
CA VAL A 276 -7.43 -39.34 3.87
C VAL A 276 -8.12 -39.26 5.25
N GLU A 277 -9.11 -38.37 5.41
CA GLU A 277 -9.86 -38.19 6.66
C GLU A 277 -11.16 -39.04 6.77
N ILE A 278 -11.47 -39.89 5.77
CA ILE A 278 -12.63 -40.81 5.74
C ILE A 278 -12.21 -42.27 5.98
#